data_AF-F0BHG8-F1
#
_entry.id   AF-F0BHG8-F1
#
_cell.length_a   1.000
_cell.length_b   1.000
_cell.length_c   1.000
_cell.angle_alpha   90.00
_cell.angle_beta   90.00
_cell.angle_gamma   90.00
#
_symmetry.space_group_name_H-M   'P 1'
#
loop_
_entity.id
_entity.type
_entity.pdbx_description
1 polymer ?
#
loop_
_entity_poly.entity_id
_entity_poly.type
_entity_poly.pdbx_seq_one_letter_code
_entity_poly.pdbx_strand_id
1 'polypeptide(L)'
;MPSYVCLLAVAAGLLLPLQDSRAAASDRNEPSGVVPTCLVDAYNSCPSWMPSQREMRRVLADYFCDAADRRLVRPRVSRVVRAETSQISCAALGPKPNSNFVCAGDMYFIGPDGRTDFVTFSPTMHRQDDGRYAIYEGDDENENEVWHVPSPQSASKVCTDQSLH
;
A
#
# COMPACT_ATOMS: atom_id res chain seq x y z
N MET A 1 24.31 -60.24 -42.88
CA MET A 1 25.34 -60.75 -41.95
C MET A 1 25.63 -59.68 -40.90
N PRO A 2 25.84 -60.07 -39.63
CA PRO A 2 25.45 -59.30 -38.45
C PRO A 2 26.65 -58.84 -37.60
N SER A 3 26.42 -57.92 -36.65
CA SER A 3 27.07 -57.82 -35.32
C SER A 3 26.42 -56.61 -34.60
N TYR A 4 25.45 -56.79 -33.71
CA TYR A 4 25.52 -57.15 -32.28
C TYR A 4 26.06 -56.03 -31.33
N VAL A 5 25.09 -55.40 -30.65
CA VAL A 5 24.99 -55.18 -29.19
C VAL A 5 26.10 -54.39 -28.48
N CYS A 6 25.71 -53.25 -27.90
CA CYS A 6 25.77 -53.07 -26.44
C CYS A 6 24.78 -52.00 -25.95
N LEU A 7 23.88 -52.45 -25.07
CA LEU A 7 23.06 -51.66 -24.15
C LEU A 7 23.95 -50.84 -23.21
N LEU A 8 23.62 -49.56 -23.02
CA LEU A 8 23.72 -48.93 -21.70
C LEU A 8 22.51 -48.01 -21.51
N ALA A 9 21.62 -48.44 -20.63
CA ALA A 9 20.57 -47.62 -20.06
C ALA A 9 21.20 -46.56 -19.14
N VAL A 10 20.74 -45.32 -19.25
CA VAL A 10 20.90 -44.34 -18.18
C VAL A 10 19.51 -43.78 -17.88
N ALA A 11 18.86 -44.41 -16.91
CA ALA A 11 17.78 -43.81 -16.16
C ALA A 11 18.41 -42.74 -15.25
N ALA A 12 18.12 -41.48 -15.52
CA ALA A 12 18.30 -40.40 -14.56
C ALA A 12 16.94 -39.73 -14.37
N GLY A 13 16.19 -40.25 -13.39
CA GLY A 13 15.02 -39.56 -12.85
C GLY A 13 15.48 -38.29 -12.18
N LEU A 14 15.29 -37.14 -12.84
CA LEU A 14 15.35 -35.84 -12.19
C LEU A 14 14.01 -35.63 -11.48
N LEU A 15 13.98 -36.05 -10.21
CA LEU A 15 13.03 -35.54 -9.23
C LEU A 15 13.23 -34.03 -9.16
N LEU A 16 12.31 -33.29 -9.79
CA LEU A 16 12.13 -31.87 -9.56
C LEU A 16 11.92 -31.67 -8.04
N PRO A 17 12.75 -30.90 -7.33
CA PRO A 17 12.29 -30.37 -6.07
C PRO A 17 11.20 -29.35 -6.41
N LEU A 18 9.95 -29.72 -6.14
CA LEU A 18 8.88 -28.75 -5.88
C LEU A 18 9.38 -27.86 -4.75
N GLN A 19 10.03 -26.75 -5.10
CA GLN A 19 10.21 -25.67 -4.16
C GLN A 19 8.85 -25.00 -4.02
N ASP A 20 8.12 -25.45 -3.00
CA ASP A 20 7.04 -24.71 -2.37
C ASP A 20 7.54 -23.27 -2.16
N SER A 21 7.18 -22.39 -3.09
CA SER A 21 7.28 -20.97 -2.91
C SER A 21 6.19 -20.58 -1.92
N ARG A 22 6.41 -20.93 -0.65
CA ARG A 22 5.78 -20.22 0.46
C ARG A 22 6.27 -18.80 0.32
N ALA A 23 5.38 -17.93 -0.15
CA ALA A 23 5.51 -16.49 0.02
C ALA A 23 5.62 -16.23 1.52
N ALA A 24 6.85 -16.21 2.01
CA ALA A 24 7.16 -15.80 3.36
C ALA A 24 6.87 -14.30 3.43
N ALA A 25 5.95 -13.95 4.32
CA ALA A 25 5.74 -12.58 4.74
C ALA A 25 7.11 -11.94 5.05
N SER A 26 7.48 -10.91 4.29
CA SER A 26 8.68 -10.13 4.54
C SER A 26 8.40 -9.15 5.69
N ASP A 27 8.24 -9.71 6.89
CA ASP A 27 8.36 -8.99 8.15
C ASP A 27 9.80 -9.17 8.63
N ARG A 28 10.68 -8.20 8.33
CA ARG A 28 11.93 -7.86 9.07
C ARG A 28 12.89 -7.04 8.21
N ASN A 29 12.79 -5.72 8.37
CA ASN A 29 13.86 -4.71 8.43
C ASN A 29 13.35 -3.39 7.87
N GLU A 30 12.47 -2.70 8.60
CA GLU A 30 12.40 -1.25 8.42
C GLU A 30 13.70 -0.64 8.95
N PRO A 31 14.43 0.16 8.17
CA PRO A 31 15.58 0.92 8.65
C PRO A 31 15.17 1.76 9.86
N SER A 32 16.04 1.89 10.88
CA SER A 32 15.78 2.76 12.03
C SER A 32 15.76 4.27 11.70
N GLY A 33 15.85 4.64 10.42
CA GLY A 33 15.70 6.00 9.92
C GLY A 33 14.29 6.25 9.38
N VAL A 34 13.82 7.49 9.50
CA VAL A 34 12.57 7.94 8.88
C VAL A 34 12.71 7.78 7.36
N VAL A 35 12.04 6.78 6.77
CA VAL A 35 12.07 6.56 5.32
C VAL A 35 11.21 7.64 4.66
N PRO A 36 11.78 8.51 3.79
CA PRO A 36 11.00 9.54 3.13
C PRO A 36 10.01 8.95 2.11
N THR A 37 8.87 9.61 1.90
CA THR A 37 7.96 9.27 0.78
C THR A 37 8.38 9.84 -0.56
N CYS A 38 9.22 10.85 -0.52
CA CYS A 38 9.74 11.58 -1.67
C CYS A 38 11.07 10.98 -2.12
N LEU A 39 11.29 10.93 -3.42
CA LEU A 39 12.60 10.61 -3.99
C LEU A 39 13.40 11.91 -4.12
N VAL A 40 14.67 11.86 -3.74
CA VAL A 40 15.61 12.93 -4.06
C VAL A 40 15.96 12.76 -5.54
N ASP A 41 15.37 13.57 -6.41
CA ASP A 41 15.83 13.67 -7.79
C ASP A 41 16.87 14.81 -7.94
N ALA A 42 17.51 14.89 -9.11
CA ALA A 42 18.59 15.84 -9.36
C ALA A 42 18.19 17.33 -9.29
N TYR A 43 16.88 17.63 -9.16
CA TYR A 43 16.35 18.99 -9.26
C TYR A 43 15.50 19.41 -8.05
N ASN A 44 15.00 18.46 -7.25
CA ASN A 44 14.19 18.72 -6.06
C ASN A 44 14.71 17.88 -4.90
N SER A 45 15.44 18.53 -3.98
CA SER A 45 15.64 17.99 -2.65
C SER A 45 14.27 17.76 -2.02
N CYS A 46 13.99 16.53 -1.57
CA CYS A 46 12.78 16.32 -0.80
C CYS A 46 12.76 17.27 0.41
N PRO A 47 11.73 18.10 0.57
CA PRO A 47 11.65 18.98 1.72
C PRO A 47 11.65 18.17 3.02
N SER A 48 12.41 18.62 4.01
CA SER A 48 12.53 17.94 5.31
C SER A 48 11.21 17.86 6.09
N TRP A 49 10.22 18.66 5.70
CA TRP A 49 8.86 18.64 6.26
C TRP A 49 7.93 17.61 5.59
N MET A 50 8.36 16.98 4.49
CA MET A 50 7.57 15.93 3.84
C MET A 50 7.34 14.76 4.79
N PRO A 51 6.15 14.13 4.73
CA PRO A 51 5.84 13.02 5.61
C PRO A 51 6.73 11.81 5.32
N SER A 52 6.84 10.95 6.33
CA SER A 52 7.51 9.66 6.21
C SER A 52 6.62 8.60 5.56
N GLN A 53 7.24 7.52 5.06
CA GLN A 53 6.54 6.31 4.62
C GLN A 53 5.58 5.83 5.69
N ARG A 54 6.06 5.68 6.93
CA ARG A 54 5.25 5.17 8.02
C ARG A 54 4.00 6.02 8.28
N GLU A 55 4.14 7.34 8.27
CA GLU A 55 3.01 8.26 8.43
C GLU A 55 2.01 8.13 7.28
N MET A 56 2.48 8.15 6.02
CA MET A 56 1.59 8.10 4.87
C MET A 56 0.92 6.75 4.70
N ARG A 57 1.63 5.63 4.90
CA ARG A 57 1.03 4.29 4.86
C ARG A 57 -0.13 4.18 5.86
N ARG A 58 0.05 4.73 7.08
CA ARG A 58 -1.00 4.76 8.10
C ARG A 58 -2.18 5.63 7.68
N VAL A 59 -1.93 6.89 7.31
CA VAL A 59 -2.99 7.84 6.94
C VAL A 59 -3.79 7.36 5.73
N LEU A 60 -3.13 6.80 4.72
CA LEU A 60 -3.79 6.30 3.52
C LEU A 60 -4.60 5.04 3.82
N ALA A 61 -4.08 4.12 4.64
CA ALA A 61 -4.86 2.96 5.08
C ALA A 61 -6.10 3.38 5.91
N ASP A 62 -5.96 4.36 6.82
CA ASP A 62 -7.07 4.98 7.54
C ASP A 62 -8.11 5.59 6.57
N TYR A 63 -7.65 6.36 5.58
CA TYR A 63 -8.51 6.97 4.56
C TYR A 63 -9.28 5.94 3.74
N PHE A 64 -8.62 4.90 3.23
CA PHE A 64 -9.29 3.92 2.39
C PHE A 64 -10.32 3.06 3.15
N CYS A 65 -10.10 2.83 4.43
CA CYS A 65 -11.06 2.15 5.29
C CYS A 65 -12.26 3.03 5.63
N ASP A 66 -12.04 4.30 5.94
CA ASP A 66 -13.10 5.29 6.13
C ASP A 66 -13.91 5.51 4.82
N ALA A 67 -13.22 5.63 3.69
CA ALA A 67 -13.84 5.70 2.36
C ALA A 67 -14.68 4.46 2.05
N ALA A 68 -14.25 3.26 2.48
CA ALA A 68 -15.02 2.04 2.34
C ALA A 68 -16.28 2.04 3.23
N ASP A 69 -16.19 2.52 4.47
CA ASP A 69 -17.35 2.70 5.36
C ASP A 69 -18.36 3.70 4.79
N ARG A 70 -17.86 4.77 4.16
CA ARG A 70 -18.65 5.79 3.44
C ARG A 70 -19.09 5.35 2.05
N ARG A 71 -18.73 4.14 1.61
CA ARG A 71 -19.08 3.54 0.30
C ARG A 71 -18.51 4.28 -0.91
N LEU A 72 -17.47 5.08 -0.73
CA LEU A 72 -16.71 5.71 -1.81
C LEU A 72 -15.79 4.69 -2.50
N VAL A 73 -15.32 3.70 -1.74
CA VAL A 73 -14.57 2.54 -2.25
C VAL A 73 -15.33 1.26 -1.87
N ARG A 74 -15.34 0.26 -2.75
CA ARG A 74 -15.97 -1.03 -2.48
C ARG A 74 -15.00 -2.17 -2.78
N PRO A 75 -14.25 -2.65 -1.77
CA PRO A 75 -13.35 -3.80 -1.93
C PRO A 75 -14.11 -5.04 -2.42
N ARG A 76 -13.51 -5.80 -3.32
CA ARG A 76 -14.06 -7.04 -3.90
C ARG A 76 -13.70 -8.31 -3.12
N VAL A 77 -13.34 -8.14 -1.85
CA VAL A 77 -13.18 -9.24 -0.89
C VAL A 77 -14.45 -9.34 -0.04
N SER A 78 -14.83 -10.55 0.36
CA SER A 78 -16.03 -10.80 1.17
C SER A 78 -15.97 -10.10 2.53
N ARG A 79 -14.75 -9.92 3.04
CA ARG A 79 -14.41 -9.27 4.29
C ARG A 79 -12.97 -8.79 4.23
N VAL A 80 -12.67 -7.61 4.76
CA VAL A 80 -11.29 -7.13 4.92
C VAL A 80 -10.81 -7.53 6.31
N VAL A 81 -9.68 -8.25 6.39
CA VAL A 81 -8.98 -8.53 7.65
C VAL A 81 -7.72 -7.69 7.79
N ARG A 82 -7.19 -7.19 6.68
CA ARG A 82 -6.01 -6.34 6.67
C ARG A 82 -6.06 -5.36 5.51
N ALA A 83 -5.64 -4.13 5.80
CA ALA A 83 -5.62 -3.03 4.85
C ALA A 83 -4.21 -2.43 4.85
N GLU A 84 -3.48 -2.57 3.75
CA GLU A 84 -2.07 -2.21 3.66
C GLU A 84 -1.80 -1.46 2.37
N THR A 85 -0.83 -0.56 2.37
CA THR A 85 -0.42 0.12 1.15
C THR A 85 0.85 -0.48 0.54
N SER A 86 1.08 -0.24 -0.74
CA SER A 86 2.41 -0.36 -1.34
C SER A 86 3.36 0.71 -0.78
N GLN A 87 4.58 0.78 -1.34
CA GLN A 87 5.47 1.92 -1.08
C GLN A 87 4.83 3.20 -1.62
N ILE A 88 4.85 4.26 -0.82
CA ILE A 88 4.21 5.52 -1.18
C ILE A 88 5.24 6.46 -1.82
N SER A 89 4.90 7.04 -2.96
CA SER A 89 5.68 8.13 -3.55
C SER A 89 4.95 9.45 -3.38
N CYS A 90 5.53 10.46 -2.76
CA CYS A 90 4.91 11.77 -2.62
C CYS A 90 5.78 12.91 -3.18
N ALA A 91 5.11 13.94 -3.70
CA ALA A 91 5.72 15.16 -4.21
C ALA A 91 5.04 16.39 -3.62
N ALA A 92 5.83 17.36 -3.17
CA ALA A 92 5.34 18.64 -2.69
C ALA A 92 4.83 19.51 -3.87
N LEU A 93 3.71 20.20 -3.69
CA LEU A 93 3.18 21.17 -4.65
C LEU A 93 3.67 22.60 -4.37
N GLY A 94 4.42 22.80 -3.29
CA GLY A 94 5.01 24.08 -2.93
C GLY A 94 6.24 23.90 -2.03
N PRO A 95 7.13 24.89 -1.94
CA PRO A 95 8.40 24.76 -1.23
C PRO A 95 8.27 24.93 0.30
N LYS A 96 7.20 25.57 0.78
CA LYS A 96 7.02 25.93 2.19
C LYS A 96 6.44 24.77 3.00
N PRO A 97 6.77 24.64 4.29
CA PRO A 97 6.02 23.75 5.19
C PRO A 97 4.52 23.98 5.09
N ASN A 98 3.75 22.91 5.25
CA ASN A 98 2.29 22.88 5.08
C ASN A 98 1.80 23.23 3.66
N SER A 99 2.68 23.26 2.65
CA SER A 99 2.18 23.23 1.26
C SER A 99 1.44 21.91 1.02
N ASN A 100 0.48 21.94 0.10
CA ASN A 100 -0.17 20.73 -0.38
C ASN A 100 0.87 19.81 -1.03
N PHE A 101 0.60 18.51 -1.01
CA PHE A 101 1.45 17.50 -1.62
C PHE A 101 0.59 16.40 -2.21
N VAL A 102 1.10 15.70 -3.22
CA VAL A 102 0.40 14.56 -3.85
C VAL A 102 1.15 13.31 -3.46
N CYS A 103 0.44 12.27 -3.04
CA CYS A 103 1.00 10.95 -2.82
C CYS A 103 0.42 9.97 -3.84
N ALA A 104 1.16 8.93 -4.19
CA ALA A 104 0.73 7.88 -5.10
C ALA A 104 1.17 6.51 -4.58
N GLY A 105 0.38 5.49 -4.90
CA GLY A 105 0.61 4.11 -4.48
C GLY A 105 -0.61 3.23 -4.74
N ASP A 106 -0.59 2.04 -4.15
CA ASP A 106 -1.70 1.10 -4.19
C ASP A 106 -2.17 0.80 -2.77
N MET A 107 -3.47 0.67 -2.61
CA MET A 107 -4.11 0.18 -1.40
C MET A 107 -4.54 -1.27 -1.64
N TYR A 108 -4.13 -2.18 -0.77
CA TYR A 108 -4.49 -3.58 -0.78
C TYR A 108 -5.49 -3.89 0.33
N PHE A 109 -6.62 -4.47 -0.06
CA PHE A 109 -7.64 -5.02 0.84
C PHE A 109 -7.51 -6.54 0.84
N ILE A 110 -7.11 -7.10 1.97
CA ILE A 110 -6.79 -8.53 2.08
C ILE A 110 -7.91 -9.21 2.87
N GLY A 111 -8.44 -10.29 2.28
CA GLY A 111 -9.44 -11.16 2.88
C GLY A 111 -8.84 -12.28 3.73
N PRO A 112 -9.68 -12.98 4.52
CA PRO A 112 -9.23 -14.05 5.43
C PRO A 112 -8.63 -15.26 4.71
N ASP A 113 -8.98 -15.46 3.44
CA ASP A 113 -8.48 -16.52 2.57
C ASP A 113 -7.21 -16.11 1.79
N GLY A 114 -6.65 -14.94 2.09
CA GLY A 114 -5.50 -14.37 1.39
C GLY A 114 -5.82 -13.74 0.03
N ARG A 115 -7.10 -13.77 -0.41
CA ARG A 115 -7.50 -13.04 -1.61
C ARG A 115 -7.29 -11.55 -1.39
N THR A 116 -6.78 -10.88 -2.41
CA THR A 116 -6.49 -9.45 -2.36
C THR A 116 -7.27 -8.73 -3.45
N ASP A 117 -7.87 -7.61 -3.09
CA ASP A 117 -8.33 -6.59 -4.04
C ASP A 117 -7.46 -5.34 -3.86
N PHE A 118 -7.31 -4.52 -4.91
CA PHE A 118 -6.49 -3.32 -4.80
C PHE A 118 -7.08 -2.11 -5.52
N VAL A 119 -6.70 -0.93 -5.04
CA VAL A 119 -7.04 0.36 -5.62
C VAL A 119 -5.76 1.18 -5.76
N THR A 120 -5.43 1.57 -6.99
CA THR A 120 -4.37 2.55 -7.26
C THR A 120 -4.89 3.94 -6.96
N PHE A 121 -4.06 4.77 -6.33
CA PHE A 121 -4.45 6.09 -5.88
C PHE A 121 -3.39 7.15 -6.13
N SER A 122 -3.84 8.40 -6.18
CA SER A 122 -2.98 9.57 -6.26
C SER A 122 -3.57 10.82 -5.58
N PRO A 123 -3.94 10.79 -4.27
CA PRO A 123 -4.64 11.91 -3.65
C PRO A 123 -3.73 13.12 -3.45
N THR A 124 -4.34 14.30 -3.57
CA THR A 124 -3.80 15.54 -3.03
C THR A 124 -4.08 15.59 -1.53
N MET A 125 -3.09 16.00 -0.76
CA MET A 125 -3.11 16.01 0.69
C MET A 125 -2.54 17.31 1.24
N HIS A 126 -2.96 17.64 2.45
CA HIS A 126 -2.48 18.79 3.21
C HIS A 126 -2.32 18.43 4.68
N ARG A 127 -1.36 19.05 5.38
CA ARG A 127 -1.19 18.88 6.82
C ARG A 127 -1.88 20.03 7.56
N GLN A 128 -2.91 19.69 8.32
CA GLN A 128 -3.71 20.61 9.13
C GLN A 128 -2.88 21.22 10.26
N ASP A 129 -3.37 22.34 10.81
CA ASP A 129 -2.73 23.04 11.94
C ASP A 129 -2.59 22.17 13.19
N ASP A 130 -3.50 21.20 13.39
CA ASP A 130 -3.45 20.23 14.48
C ASP A 130 -2.49 19.05 14.21
N GLY A 131 -1.78 19.08 13.08
CA GLY A 131 -0.77 18.11 12.68
C GLY A 131 -1.34 16.87 11.97
N ARG A 132 -2.66 16.72 11.86
CA ARG A 132 -3.29 15.63 11.09
C ARG A 132 -3.18 15.90 9.59
N TYR A 133 -3.30 14.84 8.80
CA TYR A 133 -3.32 14.95 7.35
C TYR A 133 -4.74 14.87 6.83
N ALA A 134 -5.11 15.79 5.94
CA ALA A 134 -6.37 15.77 5.24
C ALA A 134 -6.16 15.42 3.76
N ILE A 135 -7.15 14.76 3.17
CA ILE A 135 -7.20 14.33 1.78
C ILE A 135 -8.24 15.19 1.07
N TYR A 136 -7.89 15.69 -0.11
CA TYR A 136 -8.81 16.42 -0.96
C TYR A 136 -9.84 15.46 -1.59
N GLU A 137 -11.13 15.75 -1.45
CA GLU A 137 -12.24 14.91 -1.96
C GLU A 137 -13.01 15.56 -3.13
N GLY A 138 -12.55 16.71 -3.61
CA GLY A 138 -13.23 17.50 -4.64
C GLY A 138 -13.75 18.82 -4.09
N ASP A 139 -14.57 19.49 -4.90
CA ASP A 139 -15.23 20.73 -4.52
C ASP A 139 -16.70 20.47 -4.14
N ASP A 140 -17.24 21.26 -3.22
CA ASP A 140 -18.65 21.27 -2.90
C ASP A 140 -19.48 22.01 -3.98
N GLU A 141 -20.80 22.08 -3.78
CA GLU A 141 -21.72 22.76 -4.71
C GLU A 141 -21.44 24.27 -4.87
N ASN A 142 -20.63 24.85 -3.98
CA ASN A 142 -20.25 26.26 -3.98
C ASN A 142 -18.79 26.48 -4.42
N GLU A 143 -18.15 25.48 -5.03
CA GLU A 143 -16.74 25.53 -5.46
C GLU A 143 -15.74 25.68 -4.30
N ASN A 144 -16.13 25.31 -3.08
CA ASN A 144 -15.17 25.25 -1.97
C ASN A 144 -14.49 23.88 -1.92
N GLU A 145 -13.17 23.89 -1.74
CA GLU A 145 -12.39 22.68 -1.57
C GLU A 145 -12.85 21.87 -0.35
N VAL A 146 -13.14 20.59 -0.54
CA VAL A 146 -13.51 19.66 0.53
C VAL A 146 -12.28 18.87 0.96
N TRP A 147 -11.89 19.04 2.22
CA TRP A 147 -10.76 18.36 2.85
C TRP A 147 -11.24 17.41 3.94
N HIS A 148 -10.92 16.13 3.80
CA HIS A 148 -11.34 15.09 4.72
C HIS A 148 -10.17 14.56 5.56
N VAL A 149 -10.31 14.61 6.89
CA VAL A 149 -9.36 13.97 7.80
C VAL A 149 -9.89 12.57 8.13
N PRO A 150 -9.15 11.50 7.82
CA PRO A 150 -9.68 10.15 7.91
C PRO A 150 -9.84 9.69 9.36
N SER A 151 -10.88 8.89 9.59
CA SER A 151 -11.05 8.18 10.85
C SER A 151 -10.04 7.03 10.95
N PRO A 152 -9.50 6.73 12.16
CA PRO A 152 -8.57 5.60 12.33
C PRO A 152 -9.19 4.26 11.93
N GLN A 153 -8.40 3.36 11.35
CA GLN A 153 -8.83 1.99 10.99
C GLN A 153 -9.52 1.23 12.11
N SER A 154 -9.11 1.44 13.37
CA SER A 154 -9.73 0.79 14.53
C SER A 154 -11.20 1.15 14.73
N ALA A 155 -11.67 2.25 14.14
CA ALA A 155 -13.07 2.67 14.15
C ALA A 155 -13.85 2.19 12.90
N SER A 156 -13.16 1.57 11.93
CA SER A 156 -13.77 1.15 10.68
C SER A 156 -14.67 -0.07 10.86
N LYS A 157 -15.79 -0.13 10.14
CA LYS A 157 -16.68 -1.30 10.12
C LYS A 157 -16.27 -2.29 9.02
N VAL A 158 -15.63 -1.80 7.97
CA VAL A 158 -15.10 -2.62 6.87
C VAL A 158 -13.73 -3.20 7.22
N CYS A 159 -12.81 -2.39 7.74
CA CYS A 159 -11.42 -2.79 8.02
C CYS A 159 -11.18 -3.17 9.48
N THR A 160 -12.08 -3.96 10.07
CA THR A 160 -11.85 -4.47 11.43
C THR A 160 -10.80 -5.58 11.40
N ASP A 161 -9.69 -5.36 12.11
CA ASP A 161 -8.75 -6.40 12.49
C ASP A 161 -9.44 -7.35 13.50
N GLN A 162 -10.28 -8.26 13.00
CA GLN A 162 -10.52 -9.48 13.75
C GLN A 162 -9.51 -10.48 13.21
N SER A 163 -8.40 -10.58 13.91
CA SER A 163 -7.60 -11.80 13.90
C SER A 163 -8.55 -12.99 13.97
N LEU A 164 -8.46 -13.88 12.99
CA LEU A 164 -9.23 -15.12 12.94
C LEU A 164 -8.88 -15.92 14.20
N HIS A 165 -9.78 -15.89 15.18
CA HIS A 165 -9.75 -16.78 16.34
C HIS A 165 -10.14 -18.21 15.92
#